data_AF-A0AAD4RW39-F1
#
_entry.id   AF-A0AAD4RW39-F1
#
_cell.length_a   1.000
_cell.length_b   1.000
_cell.length_c   1.000
_cell.angle_alpha   90.00
_cell.angle_beta   90.00
_cell.angle_gamma   90.00
#
_symmetry.space_group_name_H-M   'P 1'
#
loop_
_entity.id
_entity.type
_entity.pdbx_description
1 polymer ?
#
loop_
_entity_poly.entity_id
_entity_poly.type
_entity_poly.pdbx_seq_one_letter_code
_entity_poly.pdbx_strand_id
1 'polypeptide(L)'
;MFPTGQTADGIGTRVFDVSIQGKRYLKDFNIEEEAKGVGKSITKIYDVDVTDSTLEIHLYWAGKGTMSPSYTAYGPLISAIAVTPNFDPNTGHISVGVIAGILAASCVLILLILGILWKKGCLGKKDLEDKELKELLQTNYFTLREIKAATSNFDFANKISEGGFGPVYK
;
A
#
# COMPACT_ATOMS: atom_id res chain seq x y z
N MET A 1 -31.88 1.07 -27.83
CA MET A 1 -32.33 0.90 -29.21
C MET A 1 -33.27 2.06 -29.53
N PHE A 2 -32.90 2.97 -30.43
CA PHE A 2 -33.81 4.04 -30.85
C PHE A 2 -34.91 3.47 -31.76
N PRO A 3 -36.10 4.09 -31.79
CA PRO A 3 -37.14 3.68 -32.72
C PRO A 3 -36.71 4.02 -34.14
N THR A 4 -36.84 3.07 -35.05
CA THR A 4 -36.67 3.19 -36.51
C THR A 4 -37.78 4.01 -37.18
N GLY A 5 -38.40 4.93 -36.46
CA GLY A 5 -39.56 5.69 -36.94
C GLY A 5 -39.13 7.00 -37.61
N GLN A 6 -39.56 7.19 -38.86
CA GLN A 6 -39.60 8.51 -39.48
C GLN A 6 -40.44 9.42 -38.60
N THR A 7 -39.84 10.47 -38.04
CA THR A 7 -40.60 11.63 -37.58
C THR A 7 -41.07 12.42 -38.79
N ALA A 8 -42.16 13.18 -38.65
CA ALA A 8 -42.78 13.96 -39.73
C ALA A 8 -41.83 14.94 -40.46
N ASP A 9 -40.63 15.18 -39.92
CA ASP A 9 -39.56 16.06 -40.45
C ASP A 9 -38.31 15.32 -41.00
N GLY A 10 -38.34 13.98 -41.14
CA GLY A 10 -37.23 13.19 -41.71
C GLY A 10 -36.41 12.38 -40.68
N ILE A 11 -35.32 11.74 -41.14
CA ILE A 11 -34.40 10.93 -40.32
C ILE A 11 -33.55 11.89 -39.46
N GLY A 12 -33.72 11.81 -38.14
CA GLY A 12 -32.97 12.64 -37.21
C GLY A 12 -31.47 12.33 -37.22
N THR A 13 -30.63 13.32 -37.54
CA THR A 13 -29.17 13.17 -37.63
C THR A 13 -28.49 13.61 -36.33
N ARG A 14 -27.48 12.86 -35.87
CA ARG A 14 -26.66 13.22 -34.70
C ARG A 14 -25.25 13.55 -35.14
N VAL A 15 -24.75 14.71 -34.70
CA VAL A 15 -23.44 15.23 -35.09
C VAL A 15 -22.72 15.77 -33.87
N PHE A 16 -21.52 15.27 -33.56
CA PHE A 16 -20.75 15.71 -32.39
C PHE A 16 -19.25 15.64 -32.64
N ASP A 17 -18.48 16.37 -31.83
CA ASP A 17 -17.02 16.35 -31.84
C ASP A 17 -16.50 15.38 -30.78
N VAL A 18 -15.35 14.77 -31.05
CA VAL A 18 -14.59 13.95 -30.09
C VAL A 18 -13.19 14.51 -29.96
N SER A 19 -12.83 14.89 -28.72
CA SER A 19 -11.48 15.32 -28.37
C SER A 19 -10.89 14.39 -27.33
N ILE A 20 -9.59 14.09 -27.44
CA ILE A 20 -8.85 13.23 -26.51
C ILE A 20 -7.57 13.99 -26.13
N GLN A 21 -7.30 14.13 -24.82
CA GLN A 21 -6.19 14.93 -24.28
C GLN A 21 -6.10 16.34 -24.90
N GLY A 22 -7.24 17.04 -24.95
CA GLY A 22 -7.35 18.39 -25.52
C GLY A 22 -7.23 18.48 -27.06
N LYS A 23 -6.85 17.40 -27.75
CA LYS A 23 -6.76 17.36 -29.21
C LYS A 23 -8.07 16.85 -29.81
N ARG A 24 -8.62 17.56 -30.80
CA ARG A 24 -9.82 17.12 -31.52
C ARG A 24 -9.46 16.05 -32.55
N TYR A 25 -9.98 14.85 -32.37
CA TYR A 25 -9.78 13.71 -33.28
C TYR A 25 -10.92 13.58 -34.28
N LEU A 26 -12.16 13.85 -33.85
CA LEU A 26 -13.33 13.85 -34.72
C LEU A 26 -14.04 15.19 -34.62
N LYS A 27 -14.39 15.73 -35.79
CA LYS A 27 -15.18 16.95 -35.91
C LYS A 27 -16.41 16.63 -36.73
N ASP A 28 -17.55 17.15 -36.30
CA ASP A 28 -18.84 16.98 -36.98
C ASP A 28 -19.15 15.50 -37.27
N PHE A 29 -18.86 14.63 -36.30
CA PHE A 29 -18.94 13.19 -36.49
C PHE A 29 -20.38 12.68 -36.52
N ASN A 30 -20.72 12.00 -37.61
CA ASN A 30 -21.99 11.32 -37.81
C ASN A 30 -21.76 9.81 -37.93
N ILE A 31 -22.25 9.06 -36.95
CA ILE A 31 -22.07 7.61 -36.88
C ILE A 31 -22.78 6.91 -38.05
N GLU A 32 -23.98 7.34 -38.40
CA GLU A 32 -24.78 6.69 -39.46
C GLU A 32 -24.09 6.82 -40.83
N GLU A 33 -23.57 8.01 -41.11
CA GLU A 33 -22.83 8.31 -42.34
C GLU A 33 -21.55 7.47 -42.42
N GLU A 34 -20.74 7.48 -41.36
CA GLU A 34 -19.49 6.73 -41.29
C GLU A 34 -19.74 5.20 -41.36
N ALA A 35 -20.80 4.71 -40.69
CA ALA A 35 -21.20 3.31 -40.68
C ALA A 35 -21.93 2.87 -41.96
N LYS A 36 -22.24 3.80 -42.87
CA LYS A 36 -23.01 3.57 -44.10
C LYS A 36 -24.36 2.91 -43.81
N GLY A 37 -25.07 3.40 -42.80
CA GLY A 37 -26.44 3.00 -42.48
C GLY A 37 -26.75 2.90 -40.99
N VAL A 38 -28.05 2.87 -40.68
CA VAL A 38 -28.60 2.84 -39.33
C VAL A 38 -28.34 1.49 -38.65
N GLY A 39 -28.00 1.52 -37.36
CA GLY A 39 -27.83 0.32 -36.52
C GLY A 39 -26.54 -0.47 -36.77
N LYS A 40 -25.66 0.02 -37.63
CA LYS A 40 -24.34 -0.57 -37.88
C LYS A 40 -23.34 -0.03 -36.86
N SER A 41 -22.57 -0.93 -36.25
CA SER A 41 -21.48 -0.56 -35.35
C SER A 41 -20.22 -0.21 -36.13
N ILE A 42 -19.48 0.76 -35.61
CA ILE A 42 -18.15 1.15 -36.08
C ILE A 42 -17.25 1.39 -34.88
N THR A 43 -15.96 1.10 -35.05
CA THR A 43 -14.94 1.29 -34.01
C THR A 43 -13.89 2.28 -34.52
N LYS A 44 -13.52 3.23 -33.66
CA LYS A 44 -12.44 4.19 -33.91
C LYS A 44 -11.34 3.92 -32.87
N ILE A 45 -10.12 3.72 -33.35
CA ILE A 45 -8.95 3.41 -32.53
C ILE A 45 -8.00 4.60 -32.65
N TYR A 46 -7.53 5.09 -31.51
CA TYR A 46 -6.59 6.19 -31.44
C TYR A 46 -5.49 5.85 -30.44
N ASP A 47 -4.25 5.95 -30.89
CA ASP A 47 -3.10 5.97 -29.99
C ASP A 47 -2.92 7.37 -29.42
N VAL A 48 -2.82 7.45 -28.10
CA VAL A 48 -2.81 8.71 -27.36
C VAL A 48 -1.77 8.63 -26.26
N ASP A 49 -0.90 9.64 -26.22
CA ASP A 49 0.04 9.83 -25.13
C ASP A 49 -0.68 10.44 -23.92
N VAL A 50 -0.59 9.75 -22.79
CA VAL A 50 -1.18 10.20 -21.52
C VAL A 50 -0.03 10.58 -20.59
N THR A 51 0.26 11.88 -20.50
CA THR A 51 1.34 12.40 -19.66
C THR A 51 0.97 12.40 -18.19
N ASP A 52 -0.31 12.64 -17.91
CA ASP A 52 -0.84 12.74 -16.56
C ASP A 52 -1.51 11.41 -16.21
N SER A 53 -1.77 11.13 -14.93
CA SER A 53 -2.45 9.88 -14.51
C SER A 53 -3.93 9.81 -14.93
N THR A 54 -4.36 10.67 -15.86
CA THR A 54 -5.75 10.87 -16.27
C THR A 54 -5.83 10.97 -17.79
N LEU A 55 -6.71 10.15 -18.36
CA LEU A 55 -7.09 10.21 -19.77
C LEU A 55 -8.37 11.03 -19.90
N GLU A 56 -8.31 12.17 -20.58
CA GLU A 56 -9.47 13.01 -20.84
C GLU A 56 -10.08 12.73 -22.22
N ILE A 57 -11.38 12.42 -22.25
CA ILE A 57 -12.16 12.24 -23.48
C ILE A 57 -13.37 13.17 -23.40
N HIS A 58 -13.47 14.12 -24.34
CA HIS A 58 -14.57 15.05 -24.44
C HIS A 58 -15.44 14.73 -25.65
N LEU A 59 -16.72 14.47 -25.38
CA LEU A 59 -17.76 14.34 -26.37
C LEU A 59 -18.60 15.61 -26.34
N TYR A 60 -18.57 16.39 -27.41
CA TYR A 60 -19.19 17.71 -27.43
C TYR A 60 -20.16 17.88 -28.59
N TRP A 61 -21.38 18.30 -28.28
CA TRP A 61 -22.36 18.66 -29.29
C TRP A 61 -22.28 20.17 -29.58
N ALA A 62 -21.89 20.52 -30.80
CA ALA A 62 -21.68 21.91 -31.23
C ALA A 62 -22.94 22.58 -31.81
N GLY A 63 -24.15 22.10 -31.48
CA GLY A 63 -25.39 22.67 -32.02
C GLY A 63 -25.79 22.17 -33.42
N LYS A 64 -25.20 21.06 -33.90
CA LYS A 64 -25.41 20.52 -35.25
C LYS A 64 -26.24 19.23 -35.26
N GLY A 65 -26.82 18.91 -36.41
CA GLY A 65 -27.73 17.77 -36.57
C GLY A 65 -29.19 18.18 -36.31
N THR A 66 -30.06 17.19 -36.12
CA THR A 66 -31.49 17.43 -35.90
C THR A 66 -31.73 17.89 -34.46
N MET A 67 -32.62 18.86 -34.29
CA MET A 67 -33.08 19.30 -32.99
C MET A 67 -34.50 18.78 -32.76
N SER A 68 -34.78 18.20 -31.59
CA SER A 68 -36.14 17.78 -31.27
C SER A 68 -37.03 19.02 -31.07
N PRO A 69 -38.32 18.99 -31.47
CA PRO A 69 -39.26 20.09 -31.24
C PRO A 69 -39.40 20.49 -29.76
N SER A 70 -39.02 19.60 -28.84
CA SER A 70 -39.06 19.78 -27.39
C SER A 70 -37.86 20.55 -26.82
N TYR A 71 -37.06 21.23 -27.65
CA TYR A 71 -35.81 21.92 -27.28
C TYR A 71 -34.70 21.01 -26.72
N THR A 72 -34.90 19.70 -26.70
CA THR A 72 -33.87 18.76 -26.28
C THR A 72 -32.93 18.47 -27.44
N ALA A 73 -31.68 18.90 -27.29
CA ALA A 73 -30.60 18.59 -28.20
C ALA A 73 -30.29 17.09 -28.21
N TYR A 74 -30.06 16.52 -29.39
CA TYR A 74 -29.47 15.19 -29.48
C TYR A 74 -27.97 15.27 -29.21
N GLY A 75 -27.59 15.04 -27.95
CA GLY A 75 -26.20 14.99 -27.53
C GLY A 75 -25.40 13.82 -28.15
N PRO A 76 -24.10 13.75 -27.84
CA PRO A 76 -23.20 12.71 -28.33
C PRO A 76 -23.69 11.30 -27.97
N LEU A 77 -23.35 10.33 -28.81
CA LEU A 77 -23.72 8.93 -28.62
C LEU A 77 -22.49 8.03 -28.75
N ILE A 78 -22.27 7.18 -27.76
CA ILE A 78 -21.24 6.14 -27.77
C ILE A 78 -21.80 4.85 -27.18
N SER A 79 -21.28 3.71 -27.60
CA SER A 79 -21.68 2.41 -27.05
C SER A 79 -20.69 1.86 -26.03
N ALA A 80 -19.39 2.05 -26.26
CA ALA A 80 -18.33 1.51 -25.41
C ALA A 80 -17.02 2.30 -25.62
N ILE A 81 -16.18 2.29 -24.60
CA ILE A 81 -14.80 2.78 -24.63
C ILE A 81 -13.91 1.67 -24.07
N ALA A 82 -12.84 1.35 -24.78
CA ALA A 82 -11.81 0.43 -24.31
C ALA A 82 -10.48 1.20 -24.26
N VAL A 83 -9.77 1.07 -23.13
CA VAL A 83 -8.46 1.70 -22.92
C VAL A 83 -7.46 0.59 -22.62
N THR A 84 -6.46 0.45 -23.47
CA THR A 84 -5.40 -0.56 -23.34
C THR A 84 -4.05 0.13 -23.23
N PRO A 85 -3.26 -0.09 -22.16
CA PRO A 85 -1.92 0.47 -22.09
C PRO A 85 -1.04 -0.15 -23.18
N ASN A 86 -0.24 0.67 -23.87
CA ASN A 86 0.74 0.21 -24.84
C ASN A 86 2.10 -0.14 -24.19
N PHE A 87 2.09 -0.41 -22.89
CA PHE A 87 3.24 -0.81 -22.09
C PHE A 87 2.81 -1.86 -21.09
N ASP A 88 3.75 -2.64 -20.56
CA ASP A 88 3.46 -3.58 -19.49
C ASP A 88 3.20 -2.80 -18.18
N PRO A 89 1.97 -2.78 -17.66
CA PRO A 89 1.66 -2.04 -16.44
C PRO A 89 2.35 -2.65 -15.21
N ASN A 90 2.88 -3.88 -15.32
CA ASN A 90 3.54 -4.57 -14.22
C ASN A 90 5.03 -4.21 -14.08
N THR A 91 5.54 -3.23 -14.83
CA THR A 91 6.97 -2.88 -14.78
C THR A 91 7.40 -2.16 -13.48
N GLY A 92 6.46 -1.89 -12.56
CA GLY A 92 6.69 -1.24 -11.27
C GLY A 92 7.31 -2.11 -10.16
N HIS A 93 8.12 -3.11 -10.50
CA HIS A 93 8.76 -3.96 -9.48
C HIS A 93 10.03 -3.30 -8.93
N ILE A 94 10.10 -3.10 -7.62
CA ILE A 94 11.35 -2.80 -6.93
C ILE A 94 12.31 -3.95 -7.24
N SER A 95 13.43 -3.65 -7.90
CA SER A 95 14.42 -4.65 -8.27
C SER A 95 14.83 -5.48 -7.05
N VAL A 96 14.92 -6.80 -7.22
CA VAL A 96 15.39 -7.74 -6.19
C VAL A 96 16.74 -7.29 -5.62
N GLY A 97 17.60 -6.70 -6.45
CA GLY A 97 18.88 -6.14 -6.02
C GLY A 97 18.74 -4.95 -5.07
N VAL A 98 17.73 -4.08 -5.27
CA VAL A 98 17.44 -2.96 -4.38
C VAL A 98 16.92 -3.48 -3.03
N ILE A 99 16.02 -4.46 -3.05
CA ILE A 99 15.50 -5.09 -1.82
C ILE A 99 16.64 -5.76 -1.03
N ALA A 100 17.47 -6.54 -1.71
CA ALA A 100 18.62 -7.21 -1.11
C ALA A 100 19.62 -6.19 -0.54
N GLY A 101 19.86 -5.08 -1.24
CA GLY A 101 20.74 -4.00 -0.80
C GLY A 101 20.25 -3.33 0.48
N ILE A 102 18.96 -2.98 0.55
CA ILE A 102 18.34 -2.37 1.75
C ILE A 102 18.44 -3.32 2.95
N LEU A 103 18.15 -4.62 2.72
CA LEU A 103 18.22 -5.61 3.78
C LEU A 103 19.65 -5.79 4.30
N ALA A 104 20.64 -5.89 3.41
CA ALA A 104 22.04 -6.02 3.78
C ALA A 104 22.54 -4.77 4.53
N ALA A 105 22.25 -3.57 4.02
CA ALA A 105 22.65 -2.31 4.65
C ALA A 105 22.04 -2.14 6.05
N SER A 106 20.76 -2.48 6.23
CA SER A 106 20.10 -2.39 7.53
C SER A 106 20.71 -3.37 8.55
N CYS A 107 20.99 -4.61 8.14
CA CYS A 107 21.68 -5.59 9.00
C CYS A 107 23.08 -5.10 9.43
N VAL A 108 23.88 -4.56 8.50
CA VAL A 108 25.21 -4.03 8.82
C VAL A 108 25.11 -2.85 9.79
N LEU A 109 24.15 -1.95 9.60
CA LEU A 109 23.93 -0.81 10.50
C LEU A 109 23.61 -1.28 11.92
N ILE A 110 22.75 -2.28 12.07
CA ILE A 110 22.39 -2.86 13.37
C ILE A 110 23.62 -3.48 14.05
N LEU A 111 24.42 -4.26 13.31
CA LEU A 111 25.64 -4.86 13.85
C LEU A 111 26.66 -3.81 14.28
N LEU A 112 26.82 -2.72 13.54
CA LEU A 112 27.69 -1.61 13.93
C LEU A 112 27.20 -0.94 15.22
N ILE A 113 25.90 -0.68 15.34
CA ILE A 113 25.31 -0.10 16.55
C ILE A 113 25.55 -1.04 17.75
N LEU A 114 25.29 -2.33 17.59
CA LEU A 114 25.55 -3.33 18.65
C LEU A 114 27.03 -3.38 19.03
N GLY A 115 27.94 -3.39 18.06
CA GLY A 115 29.38 -3.37 18.31
C GLY A 115 29.83 -2.12 19.08
N ILE A 116 29.28 -0.95 18.75
CA ILE A 116 29.55 0.30 19.48
C ILE A 116 28.99 0.23 20.90
N LEU A 117 27.76 -0.26 21.09
CA LEU A 117 27.15 -0.42 22.41
C LEU A 117 27.91 -1.42 23.30
N TRP A 118 28.42 -2.50 22.72
CA TRP A 118 29.28 -3.47 23.40
C TRP A 118 30.62 -2.83 23.79
N LYS A 119 31.26 -2.11 22.87
CA LYS A 119 32.54 -1.42 23.15
C LYS A 119 32.41 -0.31 24.19
N LYS A 120 31.27 0.41 24.22
CA LYS A 120 30.96 1.41 25.25
C LYS A 120 30.59 0.81 26.62
N GLY A 121 30.46 -0.51 26.74
CA GLY A 121 30.13 -1.17 27.99
C GLY A 121 28.69 -0.93 28.47
N CYS A 122 27.80 -0.41 27.63
CA CYS A 122 26.39 -0.18 27.96
C CYS A 122 25.58 -1.48 28.02
N LEU A 123 26.05 -2.56 27.39
CA LEU A 123 25.34 -3.85 27.35
C LEU A 123 25.83 -4.85 28.40
N GLY A 124 26.84 -4.51 29.20
CA GLY A 124 27.49 -5.44 30.10
C GLY A 124 28.19 -4.75 31.26
N LYS A 125 27.41 -4.17 32.17
CA LYS A 125 27.86 -3.79 33.52
C LYS A 125 26.81 -4.22 34.53
N LYS A 126 26.69 -5.54 34.73
CA LYS A 126 25.97 -6.09 35.89
C LYS A 126 26.79 -5.95 37.19
N ASP A 127 28.11 -5.84 37.06
CA ASP A 127 29.03 -5.83 38.20
C ASP A 127 29.05 -4.51 38.99
N LEU A 128 28.53 -3.41 38.43
CA LEU A 128 28.48 -2.10 39.12
C LEU A 128 27.23 -1.94 39.97
N GLU A 129 26.07 -2.45 39.50
CA GLU A 129 24.82 -2.42 40.28
C GLU A 129 24.92 -3.30 41.53
N ASP A 130 25.48 -4.51 41.40
CA ASP A 130 25.65 -5.42 42.54
C ASP A 130 26.61 -4.86 43.61
N LYS A 131 27.56 -4.01 43.22
CA LYS A 131 28.57 -3.44 44.13
C LYS A 131 28.04 -2.21 44.88
N GLU A 132 27.25 -1.36 44.23
CA GLU A 132 26.60 -0.23 44.89
C GLU A 132 25.45 -0.67 45.81
N LEU A 133 24.68 -1.70 45.42
CA LEU A 133 23.66 -2.28 46.29
C LEU A 133 24.27 -2.91 47.56
N LYS A 134 25.47 -3.51 47.42
CA LYS A 134 26.23 -4.15 48.49
C LYS A 134 26.77 -3.15 49.53
N GLU A 135 27.16 -1.94 49.12
CA GLU A 135 27.58 -0.88 50.04
C GLU A 135 26.40 -0.20 50.75
N LEU A 136 25.26 -0.03 50.07
CA LEU A 136 24.08 0.62 50.64
C LEU A 136 23.38 -0.19 51.74
N LEU A 137 23.38 -1.52 51.65
CA LEU A 137 22.56 -2.37 52.53
C LEU A 137 23.27 -2.89 53.79
N GLN A 138 24.58 -2.65 53.97
CA GLN A 138 25.39 -3.13 55.12
C GLN A 138 25.08 -4.56 55.59
N THR A 139 24.64 -5.44 54.68
CA THR A 139 24.17 -6.79 55.02
C THR A 139 25.19 -7.81 54.56
N ASN A 140 25.59 -8.70 55.46
CA ASN A 140 26.40 -9.85 55.10
C ASN A 140 25.54 -10.83 54.30
N TYR A 141 25.75 -10.89 52.99
CA TYR A 141 25.12 -11.87 52.12
C TYR A 141 25.90 -13.17 52.15
N PHE A 142 25.21 -14.27 52.43
CA PHE A 142 25.75 -15.62 52.27
C PHE A 142 25.20 -16.22 50.99
N THR A 143 26.06 -16.80 50.19
CA THR A 143 25.66 -17.55 49.00
C THR A 143 24.89 -18.80 49.41
N LEU A 144 23.99 -19.28 48.55
CA LEU A 144 23.25 -20.51 48.82
C LEU A 144 24.19 -21.72 49.01
N ARG A 145 25.40 -21.69 48.45
CA ARG A 145 26.46 -22.68 48.69
C ARG A 145 27.01 -22.61 50.11
N GLU A 146 27.26 -21.41 50.63
CA GLU A 146 27.70 -21.22 52.02
C GLU A 146 26.61 -21.63 53.00
N ILE A 147 25.36 -21.24 52.76
CA ILE A 147 24.22 -21.65 53.60
C ILE A 147 24.07 -23.18 53.57
N LYS A 148 24.16 -23.80 52.38
CA LYS A 148 24.10 -25.25 52.22
C LYS A 148 25.27 -25.95 52.92
N ALA A 149 26.47 -25.38 52.92
CA ALA A 149 27.62 -25.95 53.61
C ALA A 149 27.48 -25.82 55.14
N ALA A 150 27.02 -24.66 55.62
CA ALA A 150 26.82 -24.40 57.04
C ALA A 150 25.77 -25.33 57.66
N THR A 151 24.66 -25.59 56.94
CA THR A 151 23.58 -26.46 57.43
C THR A 151 23.80 -27.95 57.15
N SER A 152 24.98 -28.34 56.63
CA SER A 152 25.26 -29.70 56.12
C SER A 152 24.18 -30.21 55.16
N ASN A 153 23.84 -29.38 54.17
CA ASN A 153 22.78 -29.63 53.19
C ASN A 153 21.39 -29.79 53.82
N PHE A 154 21.09 -28.95 54.82
CA PHE A 154 19.81 -28.96 55.54
C PHE A 154 19.50 -30.31 56.18
N ASP A 155 20.52 -30.95 56.77
CA ASP A 155 20.39 -32.21 57.49
C ASP A 155 19.42 -32.04 58.67
N PHE A 156 18.57 -33.05 58.91
CA PHE A 156 17.64 -33.06 60.03
C PHE A 156 18.35 -32.92 61.39
N ALA A 157 19.58 -33.42 61.52
CA ALA A 157 20.39 -33.29 62.73
C ALA A 157 20.74 -31.82 63.06
N ASN A 158 20.72 -30.93 62.06
CA ASN A 158 21.00 -29.50 62.22
C ASN A 158 19.73 -28.64 62.30
N LYS A 159 18.54 -29.25 62.29
CA LYS A 159 17.28 -28.52 62.45
C LYS A 159 17.12 -28.10 63.92
N ILE A 160 17.00 -26.80 64.16
CA ILE A 160 16.81 -26.20 65.49
C ILE A 160 15.34 -26.16 65.85
N SER A 161 14.47 -25.79 64.90
CA SER A 161 13.04 -25.62 65.14
C SER A 161 12.24 -25.62 63.84
N GLU A 162 10.91 -25.61 63.95
CA GLU A 162 10.00 -25.40 62.83
C GLU A 162 8.86 -24.51 63.30
N GLY A 163 8.66 -23.39 62.63
CA GLY A 163 7.56 -22.45 62.91
C GLY A 163 6.58 -22.37 61.73
N GLY A 164 5.61 -21.46 61.81
CA GLY A 164 4.65 -21.20 60.72
C GLY A 164 5.28 -20.71 59.40
N PHE A 165 6.57 -20.41 59.41
CA PHE A 165 7.37 -19.99 58.25
C PHE A 165 8.39 -21.05 57.80
N GLY A 166 8.36 -22.26 58.36
CA GLY A 166 9.19 -23.38 57.97
C GLY A 166 10.31 -23.76 58.95
N PRO A 167 11.17 -24.72 58.56
CA PRO A 167 12.26 -25.25 59.39
C PRO A 167 13.44 -24.27 59.48
N VAL A 168 14.01 -24.16 60.69
CA VAL A 168 15.19 -23.35 61.00
C VAL A 168 16.36 -24.28 61.27
N TYR A 169 17.51 -24.02 60.66
CA TYR A 169 18.74 -24.82 60.79
C TYR A 169 19.86 -24.02 61.44
N LYS A 170 20.74 -24.68 62.19
CA LYS A 170 21.99 -24.11 62.72
C LYS A 170 23.16 -24.36 61.78
#